data_AF-A0A919Z3J9-F1
#
_entry.id   AF-A0A919Z3J9-F1
#
_cell.length_a   1.000
_cell.length_b   1.000
_cell.length_c   1.000
_cell.angle_alpha   90.00
_cell.angle_beta   90.00
_cell.angle_gamma   90.00
#
_symmetry.space_group_name_H-M   'P 1'
#
loop_
_entity.id
_entity.type
_entity.pdbx_description
1 polymer ?
#
loop_
_entity_poly.entity_id
_entity_poly.type
_entity_poly.pdbx_seq_one_letter_code
_entity_poly.pdbx_strand_id
1 'polypeptide(L)'
;MTALPQFLTHYYKRTVGPFRHLTEHSTEEAELLLQRLRDSGTGFAAKRSPNYLAIRLGLEARMREQFQSKGGLPSRSAPYYLVLGDCDWLLDWYPNAAKLVVPLAAIPPMQISFTYGDSFPAMRVQDGKPYRGQVYTLAELPGVLSAYGLPQEWNGRRAACSRTVYRGAALGRRSTPGVHCPSFHTARSSHRAVFGVT
;
A
#
# COMPACT_ATOMS: atom_id res chain seq x y z
N MET A 1 4.56 21.10 -11.56
CA MET A 1 4.32 19.71 -12.01
C MET A 1 5.24 18.82 -11.20
N THR A 2 4.70 17.85 -10.45
CA THR A 2 5.55 16.88 -9.75
C THR A 2 6.10 15.89 -10.77
N ALA A 3 7.41 15.70 -10.79
CA ALA A 3 8.05 14.75 -11.69
C ALA A 3 7.61 13.31 -11.36
N LEU A 4 7.34 12.51 -12.40
CA LEU A 4 7.03 11.09 -12.26
C LEU A 4 8.23 10.36 -11.60
N PRO A 5 8.04 9.65 -10.47
CA PRO A 5 9.11 8.84 -9.89
C PRO A 5 9.60 7.79 -10.89
N GLN A 6 10.92 7.67 -11.03
CA GLN A 6 11.57 6.74 -11.99
C GLN A 6 11.91 5.38 -11.37
N PHE A 7 11.33 5.07 -10.21
CA PHE A 7 11.59 3.84 -9.48
C PHE A 7 10.34 3.35 -8.76
N LEU A 8 10.39 2.07 -8.38
CA LEU A 8 9.36 1.36 -7.65
C LEU A 8 9.97 0.81 -6.36
N THR A 9 9.18 0.75 -5.29
CA THR A 9 9.63 0.23 -4.01
C THR A 9 8.75 -0.92 -3.53
N HIS A 10 9.38 -2.04 -3.20
CA HIS A 10 8.73 -3.18 -2.54
C HIS A 10 9.07 -3.15 -1.04
N TYR A 11 8.04 -3.17 -0.19
CA TYR A 11 8.19 -3.23 1.27
C TYR A 11 7.88 -4.64 1.76
N TYR A 12 8.73 -5.15 2.65
CA TYR A 12 8.63 -6.54 3.11
C TYR A 12 9.17 -6.74 4.53
N LYS A 13 8.80 -7.86 5.14
CA LYS A 13 9.38 -8.33 6.41
C LYS A 13 10.77 -8.90 6.14
N ARG A 14 11.82 -8.30 6.72
CA ARG A 14 13.22 -8.68 6.45
C ARG A 14 13.50 -10.17 6.62
N THR A 15 12.92 -10.78 7.66
CA THR A 15 13.12 -12.20 7.97
C THR A 15 12.45 -13.16 6.99
N VAL A 16 11.52 -12.68 6.17
CA VAL A 16 10.82 -13.48 5.14
C VAL A 16 11.46 -13.31 3.76
N GLY A 17 12.06 -12.14 3.51
CA GLY A 17 12.62 -11.77 2.22
C GLY A 17 11.60 -11.11 1.28
N PRO A 18 12.07 -10.49 0.19
CA PRO A 18 11.22 -9.79 -0.77
C PRO A 18 10.42 -10.76 -1.65
N PHE A 19 9.37 -10.26 -2.30
CA PHE A 19 8.62 -10.94 -3.37
C PHE A 19 8.02 -12.30 -2.97
N ARG A 20 7.57 -12.41 -1.73
CA ARG A 20 6.75 -13.53 -1.26
C ARG A 20 5.29 -13.13 -1.27
N HIS A 21 4.47 -13.81 -2.06
CA HIS A 21 3.06 -13.47 -2.18
C HIS A 21 2.14 -14.58 -1.64
N LEU A 22 1.09 -14.16 -0.93
CA LEU A 22 0.16 -15.11 -0.31
C LEU A 22 -0.56 -15.99 -1.34
N THR A 23 -0.96 -15.40 -2.47
CA THR A 23 -1.72 -16.07 -3.54
C THR A 23 -0.84 -16.86 -4.52
N GLU A 24 0.47 -16.98 -4.25
CA GLU A 24 1.34 -17.95 -4.94
C GLU A 24 1.21 -19.36 -4.37
N HIS A 25 0.73 -19.48 -3.13
CA HIS A 25 0.48 -20.75 -2.46
C HIS A 25 -0.88 -21.34 -2.86
N SER A 26 -1.09 -22.63 -2.58
CA SER A 26 -2.44 -23.20 -2.69
C SER A 26 -3.40 -22.49 -1.74
N THR A 27 -4.70 -22.56 -2.03
CA THR A 27 -5.74 -21.95 -1.16
C THR A 27 -5.63 -22.45 0.28
N GLU A 28 -5.38 -23.73 0.48
CA GLU A 28 -5.23 -24.38 1.78
C GLU A 28 -3.99 -23.86 2.52
N GLU A 29 -2.84 -23.83 1.85
CA GLU A 29 -1.60 -23.31 2.42
C GLU A 29 -1.71 -21.82 2.78
N ALA A 30 -2.34 -21.04 1.91
CA ALA A 30 -2.57 -19.61 2.11
C ALA A 30 -3.49 -19.34 3.31
N GLU A 31 -4.57 -20.12 3.48
CA GLU A 31 -5.43 -19.99 4.66
C GLU A 31 -4.73 -20.41 5.95
N LEU A 32 -3.92 -21.47 5.92
CA LEU A 32 -3.10 -21.86 7.08
C LEU A 32 -2.08 -20.78 7.45
N LEU A 33 -1.47 -20.11 6.47
CA LEU A 33 -0.59 -18.97 6.69
C LEU A 33 -1.35 -17.79 7.31
N LEU A 34 -2.52 -17.44 6.77
CA LEU A 34 -3.36 -16.37 7.31
C LEU A 34 -3.82 -16.67 8.74
N GLN A 35 -4.18 -17.92 9.04
CA GLN A 35 -4.59 -18.31 10.38
C GLN A 35 -3.46 -18.13 11.39
N ARG A 36 -2.25 -18.60 11.05
CA ARG A 36 -1.06 -18.38 11.89
C ARG A 36 -0.76 -16.90 12.12
N LEU A 37 -0.96 -16.06 11.10
CA LEU A 37 -0.77 -14.61 11.23
C LEU A 37 -1.82 -13.99 12.17
N ARG A 38 -3.10 -14.39 12.06
CA ARG A 38 -4.18 -13.98 12.96
C ARG A 38 -3.86 -14.39 14.40
N ASP A 39 -3.48 -15.64 14.62
CA ASP A 39 -3.17 -16.19 15.94
C ASP A 39 -1.95 -15.50 16.58
N SER A 40 -0.97 -15.09 15.78
CA SER A 40 0.20 -14.34 16.28
C SER A 40 -0.17 -12.97 16.85
N GLY A 41 -1.28 -12.36 16.41
CA GLY A 41 -1.68 -11.00 16.78
C GLY A 41 -0.72 -9.89 16.31
N THR A 42 0.32 -10.22 15.52
CA THR A 42 1.38 -9.27 15.15
C THR A 42 1.21 -8.66 13.77
N GLY A 43 1.46 -7.34 13.69
CA GLY A 43 1.46 -6.60 12.42
C GLY A 43 0.08 -6.39 11.81
N PHE A 44 0.06 -5.81 10.60
CA PHE A 44 -1.18 -5.45 9.93
C PHE A 44 -1.97 -6.69 9.44
N ALA A 45 -1.25 -7.75 9.05
CA ALA A 45 -1.85 -8.96 8.49
C ALA A 45 -2.71 -9.76 9.50
N ALA A 46 -2.41 -9.66 10.80
CA ALA A 46 -3.20 -10.31 11.86
C ALA A 46 -4.65 -9.81 11.93
N LYS A 47 -4.95 -8.63 11.36
CA LYS A 47 -6.29 -8.01 11.36
C LYS A 47 -7.13 -8.34 10.12
N ARG A 48 -6.63 -9.22 9.24
CA ARG A 48 -7.34 -9.60 8.01
C ARG A 48 -8.57 -10.46 8.34
N SER A 49 -9.68 -10.16 7.69
CA SER A 49 -10.92 -10.91 7.84
C SER A 49 -10.80 -12.35 7.35
N PRO A 50 -11.67 -13.27 7.80
CA PRO A 50 -11.69 -14.66 7.33
C PRO A 50 -11.89 -14.79 5.81
N ASN A 51 -12.62 -13.87 5.19
CA ASN A 51 -12.84 -13.86 3.73
C ASN A 51 -11.76 -13.10 2.94
N TYR A 52 -10.63 -12.72 3.57
CA TYR A 52 -9.60 -11.92 2.92
C TYR A 52 -9.03 -12.60 1.67
N LEU A 53 -8.73 -13.91 1.72
CA LEU A 53 -8.10 -14.62 0.61
C LEU A 53 -9.01 -14.66 -0.62
N ALA A 54 -10.26 -15.07 -0.45
CA ALA A 54 -11.26 -15.12 -1.51
C ALA A 54 -11.42 -13.74 -2.19
N ILE A 55 -11.48 -12.67 -1.39
CA ILE A 55 -11.57 -11.30 -1.91
C ILE A 55 -10.29 -10.94 -2.67
N ARG A 56 -9.11 -11.22 -2.10
CA ARG A 56 -7.82 -10.90 -2.73
C ARG A 56 -7.70 -11.58 -4.10
N LEU A 57 -8.03 -12.87 -4.21
CA LEU A 57 -8.02 -13.62 -5.47
C LEU A 57 -8.97 -13.00 -6.50
N GLY A 58 -10.20 -12.66 -6.11
CA GLY A 58 -11.16 -12.03 -7.00
C GLY A 58 -10.71 -10.64 -7.49
N LEU A 59 -10.10 -9.83 -6.63
CA LEU A 59 -9.55 -8.54 -7.01
C LEU A 59 -8.36 -8.69 -7.97
N GLU A 60 -7.47 -9.65 -7.72
CA GLU A 60 -6.32 -9.94 -8.59
C GLU A 60 -6.75 -10.41 -9.99
N ALA A 61 -7.74 -11.30 -10.06
CA ALA A 61 -8.32 -11.73 -11.33
C ALA A 61 -8.88 -10.55 -12.12
N ARG A 62 -9.68 -9.69 -11.48
CA ARG A 62 -10.25 -8.49 -12.12
C ARG A 62 -9.16 -7.52 -12.58
N MET A 63 -8.12 -7.28 -11.78
CA MET A 63 -7.01 -6.41 -12.18
C MET A 63 -6.27 -6.98 -13.39
N ARG A 64 -6.01 -8.30 -13.40
CA ARG A 64 -5.39 -9.01 -14.52
C ARG A 64 -6.20 -8.84 -15.80
N GLU A 65 -7.50 -9.11 -15.74
CA GLU A 65 -8.42 -8.99 -16.89
C GLU A 65 -8.44 -7.56 -17.45
N GLN A 66 -8.56 -6.55 -16.58
CA GLN A 66 -8.52 -5.15 -17.01
C GLN A 66 -7.16 -4.75 -17.59
N PHE A 67 -6.06 -5.28 -17.05
CA PHE A 67 -4.75 -4.99 -17.60
C PHE A 67 -4.59 -5.61 -19.00
N GLN A 68 -5.02 -6.86 -19.16
CA GLN A 68 -5.01 -7.56 -20.45
C GLN A 68 -5.90 -6.89 -21.49
N SER A 69 -7.08 -6.38 -21.09
CA SER A 69 -7.96 -5.65 -22.02
C SER A 69 -7.37 -4.32 -22.48
N LYS A 70 -6.43 -3.76 -21.72
CA LYS A 70 -5.60 -2.59 -22.10
C LYS A 70 -4.32 -2.97 -22.84
N GLY A 71 -4.20 -4.23 -23.28
CA GLY A 71 -3.07 -4.76 -24.02
C GLY A 71 -1.99 -5.41 -23.16
N GLY A 72 -2.05 -5.32 -21.83
CA GLY A 72 -1.05 -5.89 -20.92
C GLY A 72 -0.82 -7.39 -21.09
N LEU A 73 0.40 -7.83 -20.84
CA LEU A 73 0.89 -9.21 -20.97
C LEU A 73 1.50 -9.71 -19.64
N PRO A 74 0.70 -9.89 -18.58
CA PRO A 74 1.20 -10.32 -17.27
C PRO A 74 1.73 -11.76 -17.33
N SER A 75 3.02 -11.91 -17.00
CA SER A 75 3.75 -13.19 -17.07
C SER A 75 3.54 -14.11 -15.86
N ARG A 76 3.14 -13.55 -14.72
CA ARG A 76 2.89 -14.28 -13.46
C ARG A 76 1.40 -14.46 -13.20
N SER A 77 1.02 -15.51 -12.49
CA SER A 77 -0.36 -15.69 -11.99
C SER A 77 -0.67 -14.76 -10.81
N ALA A 78 0.25 -14.66 -9.86
CA ALA A 78 0.18 -13.73 -8.74
C ALA A 78 1.08 -12.51 -8.97
N PRO A 79 0.58 -11.28 -8.74
CA PRO A 79 1.35 -10.08 -8.97
C PRO A 79 2.37 -9.81 -7.87
N TYR A 80 3.44 -9.11 -8.22
CA TYR A 80 4.31 -8.48 -7.24
C TYR A 80 3.84 -7.06 -6.96
N TYR A 81 3.42 -6.80 -5.72
CA TYR A 81 3.05 -5.47 -5.31
C TYR A 81 4.27 -4.61 -4.97
N LEU A 82 4.44 -3.53 -5.73
CA LEU A 82 5.36 -2.43 -5.44
C LEU A 82 4.60 -1.11 -5.36
N VAL A 83 5.31 -0.04 -5.02
CA VAL A 83 4.83 1.34 -4.93
C VAL A 83 5.59 2.19 -5.91
N LEU A 84 4.92 3.07 -6.65
CA LEU A 84 5.59 4.12 -7.40
C LEU A 84 6.30 5.11 -6.47
N GLY A 85 7.62 5.22 -6.57
CA GLY A 85 8.45 6.01 -5.66
C GLY A 85 8.59 5.37 -4.28
N ASP A 86 8.68 6.21 -3.24
CA ASP A 86 8.86 5.81 -1.85
C ASP A 86 7.63 6.18 -0.99
N CYS A 87 7.42 5.41 0.07
CA CYS A 87 6.30 5.51 0.99
C CYS A 87 6.68 4.93 2.36
N ASP A 88 7.45 5.69 3.16
CA ASP A 88 8.04 5.19 4.40
C ASP A 88 7.04 4.66 5.43
N TRP A 89 5.80 5.14 5.43
CA TRP A 89 4.73 4.63 6.32
C TRP A 89 4.40 3.14 6.09
N LEU A 90 4.78 2.56 4.95
CA LEU A 90 4.61 1.11 4.72
C LEU A 90 5.62 0.26 5.48
N LEU A 91 6.70 0.85 5.98
CA LEU A 91 7.62 0.17 6.89
C LEU A 91 6.89 -0.25 8.19
N ASP A 92 5.94 0.56 8.65
CA ASP A 92 5.16 0.27 9.87
C ASP A 92 4.24 -0.95 9.74
N TRP A 93 4.03 -1.46 8.51
CA TRP A 93 3.20 -2.64 8.28
C TRP A 93 3.91 -3.93 8.68
N TYR A 94 5.24 -3.91 8.75
CA TYR A 94 6.06 -5.10 8.95
C TYR A 94 6.96 -4.95 10.18
N PRO A 95 6.96 -5.91 11.12
CA PRO A 95 8.00 -5.95 12.15
C PRO A 95 9.36 -6.23 11.47
N ASN A 96 10.39 -5.45 11.81
CA ASN A 96 11.71 -5.50 11.16
C ASN A 96 11.60 -5.38 9.62
N ALA A 97 11.02 -4.26 9.18
CA ALA A 97 10.80 -4.00 7.77
C ALA A 97 12.09 -3.79 6.98
N ALA A 98 12.00 -4.08 5.69
CA ALA A 98 13.01 -3.77 4.69
C ALA A 98 12.31 -3.23 3.44
N LYS A 99 13.07 -2.52 2.60
CA LYS A 99 12.62 -2.07 1.29
C LYS A 99 13.61 -2.45 0.21
N LEU A 100 13.11 -2.74 -0.98
CA LEU A 100 13.89 -3.02 -2.18
C LEU A 100 13.41 -2.09 -3.29
N VAL A 101 14.34 -1.40 -3.93
CA VAL A 101 14.07 -0.42 -4.99
C VAL A 101 14.39 -1.04 -6.35
N VAL A 102 13.48 -0.87 -7.30
CA VAL A 102 13.60 -1.34 -8.68
C VAL A 102 13.46 -0.14 -9.62
N PRO A 103 14.40 0.08 -10.56
CA PRO A 103 14.22 1.10 -11.58
C PRO A 103 12.94 0.83 -12.39
N LEU A 104 12.11 1.85 -12.62
CA LEU A 104 10.87 1.69 -13.38
C LEU A 104 11.15 1.20 -14.80
N ALA A 105 12.22 1.70 -15.42
CA ALA A 105 12.68 1.30 -16.75
C ALA A 105 13.15 -0.16 -16.84
N ALA A 106 13.39 -0.85 -15.71
CA ALA A 106 13.78 -2.26 -15.70
C ALA A 106 12.58 -3.20 -15.92
N ILE A 107 11.34 -2.70 -15.84
CA ILE A 107 10.13 -3.49 -16.02
C ILE A 107 9.51 -3.17 -17.38
N PRO A 108 9.27 -4.17 -18.25
CA PRO A 108 8.60 -3.94 -19.53
C PRO A 108 7.22 -3.29 -19.32
N PRO A 109 6.84 -2.26 -20.10
CA PRO A 109 5.54 -1.57 -19.93
C PRO A 109 4.33 -2.51 -19.99
N MET A 110 4.45 -3.60 -20.76
CA MET A 110 3.42 -4.64 -20.92
C MET A 110 3.31 -5.58 -19.71
N GLN A 111 4.23 -5.52 -18.75
CA GLN A 111 4.24 -6.35 -17.55
C GLN A 111 4.00 -5.55 -16.27
N ILE A 112 3.61 -4.27 -16.40
CA ILE A 112 3.35 -3.39 -15.27
C ILE A 112 2.03 -2.66 -15.44
N SER A 113 1.19 -2.80 -14.42
CA SER A 113 -0.03 -2.04 -14.27
C SER A 113 -0.05 -1.32 -12.92
N PHE A 114 -0.95 -0.36 -12.78
CA PHE A 114 -1.01 0.55 -11.65
C PHE A 114 -2.44 0.66 -11.14
N THR A 115 -2.63 0.71 -9.84
CA THR A 115 -3.88 1.17 -9.22
C THR A 115 -3.66 2.54 -8.60
N TYR A 116 -4.66 3.43 -8.64
CA TYR A 116 -4.57 4.70 -7.91
C TYR A 116 -4.87 4.47 -6.43
N GLY A 117 -3.88 3.92 -5.75
CA GLY A 117 -3.98 3.55 -4.36
C GLY A 117 -3.88 2.06 -4.09
N ASP A 118 -3.86 1.68 -2.80
CA ASP A 118 -3.73 0.26 -2.44
C ASP A 118 -4.80 -0.52 -3.19
N SER A 119 -4.38 -1.59 -3.87
CA SER A 119 -5.23 -2.34 -4.79
C SER A 119 -6.53 -2.81 -4.12
N PHE A 120 -6.48 -3.09 -2.82
CA PHE A 120 -7.62 -3.60 -2.08
C PHE A 120 -8.75 -2.56 -1.98
N PRO A 121 -8.57 -1.35 -1.41
CA PRO A 121 -9.58 -0.30 -1.47
C PRO A 121 -9.77 0.26 -2.88
N ALA A 122 -8.74 0.35 -3.72
CA ALA A 122 -8.85 0.89 -5.08
C ALA A 122 -9.87 0.10 -5.91
N MET A 123 -9.89 -1.23 -5.78
CA MET A 123 -10.75 -2.11 -6.57
C MET A 123 -12.07 -2.48 -5.88
N ARG A 124 -12.23 -2.18 -4.58
CA ARG A 124 -13.38 -2.61 -3.77
C ARG A 124 -14.29 -1.47 -3.28
N VAL A 125 -13.73 -0.31 -2.95
CA VAL A 125 -14.50 0.80 -2.36
C VAL A 125 -15.26 1.55 -3.46
N GLN A 126 -16.56 1.76 -3.24
CA GLN A 126 -17.46 2.49 -4.15
C GLN A 126 -17.76 3.88 -3.58
N ASP A 127 -16.73 4.73 -3.45
CA ASP A 127 -16.85 6.09 -2.92
C ASP A 127 -17.10 7.15 -4.01
N GLY A 128 -17.52 6.73 -5.21
CA GLY A 128 -17.81 7.60 -6.35
C GLY A 128 -16.58 8.27 -6.98
N LYS A 129 -15.37 7.98 -6.47
CA LYS A 129 -14.15 8.61 -7.02
C LYS A 129 -13.81 8.01 -8.38
N PRO A 130 -13.48 8.86 -9.37
CA PRO A 130 -13.32 8.42 -10.76
C PRO A 130 -12.18 7.41 -10.92
N TYR A 131 -11.19 7.43 -10.03
CA TYR A 131 -10.03 6.55 -10.08
C TYR A 131 -10.23 5.16 -9.45
N ARG A 132 -11.44 4.83 -8.96
CA ARG A 132 -11.77 3.52 -8.39
C ARG A 132 -12.06 2.48 -9.46
N GLY A 133 -11.83 1.21 -9.11
CA GLY A 133 -12.26 0.06 -9.90
C GLY A 133 -11.57 -0.08 -11.25
N GLN A 134 -10.43 0.61 -11.44
CA GLN A 134 -9.66 0.58 -12.67
C GLN A 134 -8.16 0.43 -12.39
N VAL A 135 -7.51 -0.30 -13.29
CA VAL A 135 -6.04 -0.34 -13.43
C VAL A 135 -5.60 0.61 -14.54
N TYR A 136 -4.36 1.09 -14.45
CA TYR A 136 -3.73 1.98 -15.41
C TYR A 136 -2.45 1.35 -15.94
N THR A 137 -2.17 1.55 -17.22
CA THR A 137 -0.90 1.19 -17.85
C THR A 137 0.17 2.24 -17.54
N LEU A 138 1.43 1.91 -17.82
CA LEU A 138 2.52 2.88 -17.71
C LEU A 138 2.30 4.13 -18.58
N ALA A 139 1.67 3.98 -19.76
CA ALA A 139 1.37 5.08 -20.66
C ALA A 139 0.29 6.03 -20.12
N GLU A 140 -0.67 5.51 -19.34
CA GLU A 140 -1.73 6.31 -18.72
C GLU A 140 -1.25 7.08 -17.48
N LEU A 141 -0.18 6.60 -16.83
CA LEU A 141 0.29 7.09 -15.55
C LEU A 141 0.56 8.61 -15.49
N PRO A 142 1.20 9.25 -16.50
CA PRO A 142 1.36 10.71 -16.50
C PRO A 142 0.03 11.46 -16.46
N GLY A 143 -1.00 10.98 -17.18
CA GLY A 143 -2.33 11.58 -17.19
C GLY A 143 -3.04 11.46 -15.84
N VAL A 144 -2.94 10.28 -15.22
CA VAL A 144 -3.50 10.03 -13.88
C VAL A 144 -2.86 10.94 -12.83
N LEU A 145 -1.53 11.08 -12.86
CA LEU A 145 -0.80 11.95 -11.95
C LEU A 145 -1.08 13.43 -12.20
N SER A 146 -1.27 13.83 -13.45
CA SER A 146 -1.68 15.19 -13.77
C SER A 146 -3.08 15.51 -13.24
N ALA A 147 -4.00 14.54 -13.26
CA ALA A 147 -5.38 14.73 -12.81
C ALA A 147 -5.53 14.71 -11.28
N TYR A 148 -4.79 13.82 -10.59
CA TYR A 148 -5.03 13.54 -9.17
C TYR A 148 -3.81 13.77 -8.26
N GLY A 149 -2.64 14.04 -8.82
CA GLY A 149 -1.39 14.10 -8.07
C GLY A 149 -0.91 12.75 -7.56
N LEU A 150 0.19 12.73 -6.81
CA LEU A 150 0.72 11.51 -6.19
C LEU A 150 -0.04 11.16 -4.90
N PRO A 151 -0.60 9.93 -4.78
CA PRO A 151 -1.13 9.33 -3.56
C PRO A 151 -0.37 9.67 -2.27
N GLN A 152 0.95 9.58 -2.37
CA GLN A 152 1.88 9.69 -1.25
C GLN A 152 1.94 11.11 -0.68
N GLU A 153 1.70 12.14 -1.50
CA GLU A 153 1.77 13.55 -1.08
C GLU A 153 0.60 13.95 -0.17
N TRP A 154 -0.62 13.47 -0.45
CA TRP A 154 -1.77 13.71 0.43
C TRP A 154 -1.81 12.79 1.63
N ASN A 155 -1.18 11.60 1.55
CA ASN A 155 -1.01 10.72 2.70
C ASN A 155 0.03 11.24 3.72
N GLY A 156 0.96 12.10 3.29
CA GLY A 156 2.07 12.64 4.08
C GLY A 156 1.69 13.67 5.15
N ARG A 157 0.50 14.29 5.07
CA ARG A 157 0.04 15.27 6.09
C ARG A 157 -0.44 14.61 7.39
N ARG A 158 0.24 13.56 7.88
CA ARG A 158 0.27 13.12 9.31
C ARG A 158 1.56 12.37 9.66
N ALA A 159 2.70 12.68 9.03
CA ALA A 159 4.01 12.12 9.42
C ALA A 159 4.88 13.09 10.26
N ALA A 160 4.40 14.31 10.52
CA ALA A 160 5.10 15.31 11.33
C ALA A 160 4.45 15.48 12.71
N CYS A 161 4.38 14.42 13.52
CA CYS A 161 4.26 14.57 14.97
C CYS A 161 4.65 13.28 15.71
N SER A 162 5.96 12.99 15.76
CA SER A 162 6.61 12.29 16.90
C SER A 162 8.12 12.15 16.65
N ARG A 163 8.81 13.28 16.47
CA ARG A 163 10.21 13.38 16.89
C ARG A 163 10.28 14.34 18.08
N THR A 164 9.73 13.90 19.21
CA THR A 164 10.21 14.41 20.50
C THR A 164 11.08 13.31 21.10
N VAL A 165 12.36 13.54 20.90
CA VAL A 165 13.51 12.99 21.60
C VAL A 165 13.15 12.64 23.06
N TYR A 166 13.24 11.36 23.43
CA TYR A 166 13.43 10.98 24.83
C TYR A 166 14.84 11.43 25.22
N ARG A 167 14.96 12.66 25.72
CA ARG A 167 16.09 13.09 26.55
C ARG A 167 15.53 13.23 27.96
N GLY A 168 15.96 12.34 28.85
CA GLY A 168 15.65 12.46 30.26
C GLY A 168 16.22 13.76 30.83
N ALA A 169 15.49 14.38 31.76
CA ALA A 169 16.00 14.91 33.01
C ALA A 169 14.88 15.60 33.79
N ALA A 170 15.09 15.64 35.10
CA ALA A 170 14.21 16.08 36.18
C ALA A 170 13.78 17.57 36.16
N LEU A 171 12.81 17.85 37.05
CA LEU A 171 12.52 19.11 37.76
C LEU A 171 11.75 20.22 37.02
N GLY A 172 10.70 20.71 37.70
CA GLY A 172 10.30 22.12 37.65
C GLY A 172 8.91 22.43 37.12
N ARG A 173 8.03 22.90 38.01
CA ARG A 173 6.71 23.45 37.71
C ARG A 173 6.79 24.66 36.77
N ARG A 174 5.86 24.78 35.81
CA ARG A 174 4.92 25.92 35.62
C ARG A 174 3.99 25.65 34.45
N SER A 175 2.74 26.01 34.66
CA SER A 175 1.57 25.89 33.79
C SER A 175 1.52 26.99 32.73
N THR A 176 1.19 26.60 31.49
CA THR A 176 0.73 27.50 30.41
C THR A 176 -0.49 26.88 29.72
N PRO A 177 -1.44 27.70 29.22
CA PRO A 177 -2.84 27.32 29.06
C PRO A 177 -3.06 26.42 27.84
N GLY A 178 -3.96 25.46 28.03
CA GLY A 178 -4.30 24.43 27.05
C GLY A 178 -4.94 25.00 25.80
N VAL A 179 -4.35 24.66 24.65
CA VAL A 179 -5.06 24.69 23.37
C VAL A 179 -6.00 23.49 23.38
N HIS A 180 -7.29 23.76 23.53
CA HIS A 180 -8.35 22.78 23.37
C HIS A 180 -8.32 22.25 21.93
N CYS A 181 -7.74 21.07 21.70
CA CYS A 181 -8.02 20.29 20.50
C CYS A 181 -9.43 19.70 20.65
N PRO A 182 -10.39 20.01 19.76
CA PRO A 182 -11.69 19.37 19.79
C PRO A 182 -11.49 17.87 19.56
N SER A 183 -12.08 17.07 20.46
CA SER A 183 -12.11 15.62 20.42
C SER A 183 -12.81 15.14 19.15
N PHE A 184 -12.07 15.00 18.05
CA PHE A 184 -12.57 14.31 16.85
C PHE A 184 -12.45 12.80 17.04
N HIS A 185 -13.47 12.23 17.69
CA HIS A 185 -13.87 10.85 17.47
C HIS A 185 -14.46 10.71 16.07
N THR A 186 -13.61 10.47 15.06
CA THR A 186 -14.08 10.04 13.74
C THR A 186 -13.12 9.01 13.16
N ALA A 187 -13.64 7.79 13.02
CA ALA A 187 -13.23 6.70 12.14
C ALA A 187 -11.78 6.72 11.61
N ARG A 188 -10.96 5.77 12.08
CA ARG A 188 -9.68 5.37 11.47
C ARG A 188 -9.95 4.85 10.05
N SER A 189 -10.09 5.77 9.09
CA SER A 189 -10.48 5.45 7.73
C SER A 189 -9.24 5.11 6.91
N SER A 190 -9.35 3.95 6.27
CA SER A 190 -8.42 3.22 5.41
C SER A 190 -8.14 3.90 4.07
N HIS A 191 -7.92 5.22 4.07
CA HIS A 191 -7.73 6.04 2.87
C HIS A 191 -6.27 6.43 2.66
N ARG A 192 -5.39 5.45 2.44
CA ARG A 192 -4.02 5.74 2.03
C ARG A 192 -3.63 4.91 0.82
N ALA A 193 -3.66 5.60 -0.30
CA ALA A 193 -3.40 5.07 -1.61
C ALA A 193 -1.88 4.81 -1.81
N VAL A 194 -1.52 3.61 -2.26
CA VAL A 194 -0.19 3.18 -2.72
C VAL A 194 -0.32 2.78 -4.20
N PHE A 195 0.51 3.28 -5.11
CA PHE A 195 0.47 2.81 -6.50
C PHE A 195 0.87 1.33 -6.61
N GLY A 196 -0.09 0.41 -6.54
CA GLY A 196 0.17 -1.02 -6.61
C GLY A 196 0.60 -1.40 -8.02
N VAL A 197 1.85 -1.86 -8.15
CA VAL A 197 2.30 -2.57 -9.36
C VAL A 197 1.70 -3.97 -9.35
N THR A 198 1.10 -4.40 -10.46
CA THR A 198 0.67 -5.78 -10.68
C THR A 198 1.11 -6.28 -12.05
#